data_AF-A0A1V6GT45-F1
#
_entry.id   AF-A0A1V6GT45-F1
#
_cell.length_a   1.000
_cell.length_b   1.000
_cell.length_c   1.000
_cell.angle_alpha   90.00
_cell.angle_beta   90.00
_cell.angle_gamma   90.00
#
_symmetry.space_group_name_H-M   'P 1'
#
loop_
_entity.id
_entity.type
_entity.pdbx_description
1 polymer ?
#
loop_
_entity_poly.entity_id
_entity_poly.type
_entity_poly.pdbx_seq_one_letter_code
_entity_poly.pdbx_strand_id
1 'polypeptide(L)'
;MILEQARKRLMELIDTPTIRNGEITITCKTLTPEEAIGNPLHDDYPIQLGKERMIEADFLGRKGQAFSDSCSNLTGKVRDILSLDLETNARRASSRR
;
A
#
# COMPACT_ATOMS: atom_id res chain seq x y z
N MET A 1 -14.09 9.37 9.63
CA MET A 1 -13.87 10.72 10.23
C MET A 1 -12.39 11.01 10.53
N ILE A 2 -11.64 10.13 11.23
CA ILE A 2 -10.20 10.33 11.50
C ILE A 2 -9.33 10.11 10.24
N LEU A 3 -9.64 9.09 9.43
CA LEU A 3 -8.87 8.79 8.22
C LEU A 3 -8.91 9.92 7.20
N GLU A 4 -10.08 10.54 7.01
CA GLU A 4 -10.24 11.73 6.17
C GLU A 4 -9.47 12.94 6.72
N GLN A 5 -9.44 13.13 8.05
CA GLN A 5 -8.62 14.19 8.67
C GLN A 5 -7.13 13.95 8.48
N ALA A 6 -6.67 12.70 8.64
CA ALA A 6 -5.28 12.31 8.40
C ALA A 6 -4.89 12.55 6.94
N ARG A 7 -5.75 12.15 5.98
CA ARG A 7 -5.56 12.41 4.55
C ARG A 7 -5.47 13.91 4.25
N LYS A 8 -6.40 14.70 4.77
CA LYS A 8 -6.41 16.16 4.57
C LYS A 8 -5.11 16.78 5.08
N ARG A 9 -4.69 16.43 6.30
CA ARG A 9 -3.47 16.99 6.91
C ARG A 9 -2.21 16.52 6.19
N LEU A 10 -2.20 15.28 5.72
CA LEU A 10 -1.13 14.78 4.86
C LEU A 10 -1.04 15.60 3.56
N MET A 11 -2.17 15.85 2.90
CA MET A 11 -2.23 16.66 1.68
C MET A 11 -1.71 18.09 1.90
N GLU A 12 -2.05 18.72 3.04
CA GLU A 12 -1.53 20.04 3.42
C GLU A 12 -0.01 20.04 3.62
N LEU A 13 0.55 18.96 4.20
CA LEU A 13 2.00 18.84 4.44
C LEU A 13 2.81 18.60 3.16
N ILE A 14 2.21 17.98 2.16
CA ILE A 14 2.89 17.57 0.92
C ILE A 14 2.52 18.42 -0.29
N ASP A 15 1.87 19.58 -0.11
CA ASP A 15 1.39 20.46 -1.18
C ASP A 15 2.52 21.19 -1.91
N THR A 16 3.41 20.40 -2.50
CA THR A 16 4.47 20.86 -3.40
C THR A 16 4.22 20.24 -4.79
N PRO A 17 4.50 20.98 -5.88
CA PRO A 17 4.32 20.45 -7.24
C PRO A 17 5.09 19.15 -7.48
N THR A 18 6.27 19.02 -6.86
CA THR A 18 7.13 17.84 -6.94
C THR A 18 6.46 16.60 -6.37
N ILE A 19 5.84 16.70 -5.19
CA ILE A 19 5.18 15.54 -4.57
C ILE A 19 3.88 15.22 -5.30
N ARG A 20 3.08 16.24 -5.62
CA ARG A 20 1.76 16.08 -6.23
C ARG A 20 1.81 15.39 -7.60
N ASN A 21 2.80 15.75 -8.41
CA ASN A 21 2.99 15.18 -9.75
C ASN A 21 3.99 14.02 -9.78
N GLY A 22 4.61 13.71 -8.64
CA GLY A 22 5.53 12.57 -8.54
C GLY A 22 4.80 11.26 -8.79
N GLU A 23 5.47 10.36 -9.50
CA GLU A 23 4.99 9.02 -9.76
C GLU A 23 5.36 8.12 -8.59
N ILE A 24 4.41 7.30 -8.17
CA ILE A 24 4.59 6.27 -7.16
C ILE A 24 4.20 4.93 -7.79
N THR A 25 5.06 3.94 -7.60
CA THR A 25 4.83 2.57 -8.05
C THR A 25 4.59 1.68 -6.84
N ILE A 26 3.41 1.10 -6.76
CA ILE A 26 2.99 0.17 -5.72
C ILE A 26 3.08 -1.24 -6.29
N THR A 27 3.93 -2.05 -5.67
CA THR A 27 4.15 -3.45 -6.02
C THR A 27 3.68 -4.32 -4.85
N CYS A 28 2.80 -5.27 -5.14
CA CYS A 28 2.39 -6.31 -4.23
C CYS A 28 3.30 -7.51 -4.40
N LYS A 29 3.88 -7.99 -3.30
CA LYS A 29 4.67 -9.21 -3.26
C LYS A 29 4.11 -10.13 -2.19
N THR A 30 3.86 -11.38 -2.58
CA THR A 30 3.72 -12.47 -1.61
C THR A 30 5.11 -12.74 -1.06
N LEU A 31 5.32 -12.36 0.19
CA LEU A 31 6.53 -12.69 0.92
C LEU A 31 6.37 -14.05 1.58
N THR A 32 7.49 -14.76 1.69
CA THR A 32 7.63 -15.87 2.63
C THR A 32 7.55 -15.35 4.07
N PRO A 33 7.19 -16.23 5.03
CA PRO A 33 7.30 -15.93 6.46
C PRO A 33 8.66 -15.34 6.83
N GLU A 34 9.73 -15.87 6.23
CA GLU A 34 11.07 -15.42 6.57
C GLU A 34 11.37 -14.01 6.05
N GLU A 35 10.93 -13.70 4.83
CA GLU A 35 11.09 -12.36 4.26
C GLU A 35 10.25 -11.31 4.99
N ALA A 36 9.09 -11.70 5.52
CA ALA A 36 8.17 -10.77 6.16
C ALA A 36 8.51 -10.48 7.64
N ILE A 37 8.88 -11.52 8.39
CA ILE A 37 9.06 -11.44 9.85
C ILE A 37 10.37 -12.09 10.35
N GLY A 38 11.27 -12.50 9.44
CA GLY A 38 12.60 -12.97 9.78
C GLY A 38 12.66 -14.46 10.09
N ASN A 39 12.84 -14.85 11.34
CA ASN A 39 12.84 -16.26 11.72
C ASN A 39 11.82 -16.47 12.85
N PRO A 40 10.52 -16.49 12.51
CA PRO A 40 9.47 -16.58 13.50
C PRO A 40 9.56 -17.91 14.26
N LEU A 41 9.53 -17.85 15.59
CA LEU A 41 9.54 -19.03 16.47
C LEU A 41 8.21 -19.80 16.48
N HIS A 42 7.15 -19.25 15.88
CA HIS A 42 5.80 -19.80 15.86
C HIS A 42 5.24 -19.77 14.43
N ASP A 43 4.39 -20.74 14.10
CA ASP A 43 3.86 -20.98 12.74
C ASP A 43 2.44 -20.44 12.49
N ASP A 44 1.89 -19.67 13.44
CA ASP A 44 0.49 -19.20 13.41
C ASP A 44 0.32 -17.74 12.93
N TYR A 45 1.35 -17.11 12.36
CA TYR A 45 1.22 -15.73 11.89
C TYR A 45 0.36 -15.66 10.61
N PRO A 46 -0.52 -14.66 10.45
CA PRO A 46 -1.40 -14.61 9.28
C PRO A 46 -0.64 -14.49 7.94
N ILE A 47 0.59 -13.98 7.97
CA ILE A 47 1.52 -13.98 6.84
C ILE A 47 2.04 -15.38 6.46
N GLN A 48 2.20 -16.28 7.44
CA GLN A 48 2.55 -17.69 7.21
C GLN A 48 1.41 -18.48 6.57
N LEU A 49 0.17 -18.10 6.89
CA LEU A 49 -1.02 -18.75 6.36
C LEU A 49 -1.38 -18.28 4.93
N GLY A 50 -0.55 -17.44 4.30
CA GLY A 50 -0.80 -16.87 2.97
C GLY A 50 -2.01 -15.94 2.91
N LYS A 51 -2.49 -15.49 4.08
CA LYS A 51 -3.66 -14.62 4.20
C LYS A 51 -3.29 -13.13 4.06
N GLU A 52 -2.02 -12.78 4.26
CA GLU A 52 -1.50 -11.42 4.13
C GLU A 52 -0.39 -11.34 3.07
N ARG A 53 -0.33 -10.22 2.36
CA ARG A 53 0.64 -9.91 1.31
C ARG A 53 1.37 -8.62 1.70
N MET A 54 2.67 -8.53 1.41
CA MET A 54 3.38 -7.26 1.56
C MET A 54 3.14 -6.38 0.34
N ILE A 55 2.88 -5.11 0.62
CA ILE A 55 2.79 -4.03 -0.33
C ILE A 55 4.05 -3.19 -0.17
N GLU A 56 4.76 -2.92 -1.25
CA GLU A 56 5.86 -1.96 -1.29
C GLU A 56 5.49 -0.83 -2.25
N ALA A 57 5.58 0.40 -1.78
CA ALA A 57 5.45 1.59 -2.60
C ALA A 57 6.82 2.26 -2.77
N ASP A 58 7.22 2.49 -4.02
CA ASP A 58 8.42 3.24 -4.36
C ASP A 58 8.04 4.64 -4.85
N PHE A 59 8.55 5.66 -4.17
CA PHE A 59 8.34 7.06 -4.51
C PHE A 59 9.68 7.79 -4.50
N LEU A 60 10.15 8.24 -5.67
CA LEU A 60 11.45 8.92 -5.84
C LEU A 60 12.62 8.13 -5.22
N GLY A 61 12.60 6.79 -5.33
CA GLY A 61 13.62 5.90 -4.75
C GLY A 61 13.52 5.72 -3.23
N ARG A 62 12.47 6.26 -2.59
CA ARG A 62 12.12 5.98 -1.19
C ARG A 62 11.07 4.88 -1.16
N LYS A 63 11.28 3.85 -0.34
CA LYS A 63 10.39 2.71 -0.20
C LYS A 63 9.54 2.82 1.06
N GLY A 64 8.23 2.62 0.93
CA GLY A 64 7.30 2.43 2.04
C GLY A 64 6.65 1.05 1.96
N GLN A 65 6.35 0.43 3.09
CA GLN A 65 5.84 -0.93 3.15
C GLN A 65 4.60 -1.04 4.04
N ALA A 66 3.68 -1.93 3.66
CA ALA A 66 2.47 -2.24 4.42
C ALA A 66 2.06 -3.70 4.22
N PHE A 67 1.29 -4.26 5.15
CA PHE A 67 0.73 -5.62 5.03
C PHE A 67 -0.78 -5.52 4.80
N SER A 68 -1.30 -6.29 3.85
CA SER A 68 -2.72 -6.32 3.54
C SER A 68 -3.13 -7.70 3.04
N ASP A 69 -4.34 -8.12 3.37
CA ASP A 69 -4.95 -9.35 2.85
C ASP A 69 -5.26 -9.27 1.34
N SER A 70 -5.26 -8.05 0.78
CA SER A 70 -5.60 -7.76 -0.60
C SER A 70 -4.76 -6.60 -1.13
N CYS A 71 -4.19 -6.81 -2.31
CA CYS A 71 -3.36 -5.80 -2.97
C CYS A 71 -3.40 -6.02 -4.49
N SER A 72 -3.21 -4.95 -5.25
CA SER A 72 -2.98 -5.02 -6.70
C SER A 72 -1.87 -4.04 -7.09
N ASN A 73 -1.01 -4.43 -8.03
CA ASN A 73 0.04 -3.57 -8.54
C ASN A 73 -0.60 -2.31 -9.15
N LEU A 74 -0.06 -1.15 -8.82
CA LEU A 74 -0.58 0.13 -9.27
C LEU A 74 0.58 1.09 -9.47
N THR A 75 0.62 1.77 -10.62
CA THR A 75 1.47 2.93 -10.83
C THR A 75 0.59 4.13 -11.11
N GLY A 76 0.90 5.26 -10.48
CA GLY A 76 0.13 6.49 -10.68
C GLY A 76 0.79 7.69 -10.02
N LYS A 77 0.19 8.86 -10.22
CA LYS A 77 0.63 10.07 -9.53
C LYS A 77 0.13 10.07 -8.10
N VAL A 78 0.91 10.66 -7.19
CA VAL A 78 0.53 10.80 -5.77
C VAL A 78 -0.85 11.44 -5.61
N ARG A 79 -1.17 12.47 -6.40
CA ARG A 79 -2.49 13.12 -6.36
C ARG A 79 -3.67 12.18 -6.70
N ASP A 80 -3.45 11.23 -7.62
CA ASP A 80 -4.49 10.32 -8.11
C ASP A 80 -4.68 9.16 -7.13
N ILE A 81 -3.63 8.78 -6.40
CA ILE A 81 -3.70 7.79 -5.32
C ILE A 81 -4.32 8.39 -4.06
N LEU A 82 -3.94 9.63 -3.73
CA LEU A 82 -4.57 10.40 -2.65
C LEU A 82 -5.97 10.88 -2.99
N SER A 83 -6.52 10.62 -4.19
CA SER A 83 -7.92 10.86 -4.54
C SER A 83 -8.78 9.58 -4.51
N LEU A 84 -8.17 8.41 -4.28
CA LEU A 84 -8.90 7.15 -4.14
C LEU A 84 -9.85 7.18 -2.94
N ASP A 85 -10.95 6.43 -3.06
CA ASP A 85 -11.91 6.27 -1.98
C ASP A 85 -11.28 5.44 -0.84
N LEU A 86 -11.44 5.92 0.39
CA LEU A 86 -10.91 5.30 1.59
C LEU A 86 -11.90 4.31 2.22
N GLU A 87 -13.17 4.29 1.78
CA GLU A 87 -14.21 3.44 2.36
C GLU A 87 -14.18 1.99 1.86
N THR A 88 -13.43 1.68 0.80
CA THR A 88 -13.52 0.37 0.16
C THR A 88 -12.23 -0.44 0.25
N ASN A 89 -12.27 -1.50 1.07
CA ASN A 89 -11.48 -2.74 0.89
C ASN A 89 -11.71 -3.41 -0.49
N ALA A 90 -12.46 -2.78 -1.41
CA ALA A 90 -13.03 -3.36 -2.62
C ALA A 90 -12.36 -2.87 -3.92
N ARG A 91 -11.04 -2.64 -3.92
CA ARG A 91 -10.24 -2.94 -5.12
C ARG A 91 -9.79 -4.41 -5.11
N ARG A 92 -10.57 -5.28 -4.46
CA ARG A 92 -10.52 -6.75 -4.54
C ARG A 92 -11.23 -7.22 -5.81
N ALA A 93 -10.48 -7.81 -6.73
CA ALA A 93 -10.95 -8.79 -7.73
C ALA A 93 -11.98 -8.34 -8.79
N SER A 94 -11.68 -7.30 -9.57
CA SER A 94 -12.38 -7.13 -10.86
C SER A 94 -11.54 -6.43 -11.92
N SER A 95 -10.57 -7.15 -12.48
CA SER A 95 -10.36 -7.09 -13.93
C SER A 95 -11.07 -8.31 -14.52
N ARG A 96 -12.34 -8.12 -14.88
CA ARG A 96 -13.01 -8.94 -15.89
C ARG A 96 -12.44 -8.49 -17.23
N ARG A 97 -11.62 -9.32 -17.86
CA ARG A 97 -11.78 -9.86 -19.22
C ARG A 97 -10.70 -10.87 -19.50
#